data_AF-A0A0C9WDQ6-F1
#
_entry.id   AF-A0A0C9WDQ6-F1
#
_cell.length_a   1.000
_cell.length_b   1.000
_cell.length_c   1.000
_cell.angle_alpha   90.00
_cell.angle_beta   90.00
_cell.angle_gamma   90.00
#
_symmetry.space_group_name_H-M   'P 1'
#
loop_
_entity.id
_entity.type
_entity.pdbx_description
1 polymer ?
#
loop_
_entity_poly.entity_id
_entity_poly.type
_entity_poly.pdbx_seq_one_letter_code
_entity_poly.pdbx_strand_id
1 'polypeptide(L)'
;MLHRWRHKTASIPLSRRAAECEAWHQGIIVARKCELMDARAALQKGLSASIFILARLKGIGYGAEIDHFGLDERVTDREWECVSPKLEETMKDFRMMETQLYNPRQRLLVELYNDYVHKPAPEGGAIDLPPSVVDLAKCAAFDTVIKLPEVNVVETNAFEPAFEQLPMSVVQWRGNVERQLASLIVVPINPTAAGVPVVGLQTQEQKPVDRLKLAVAVLHGFHAGCLWKSACILAFSL
;
A
#
# COMPACT_ATOMS: atom_id res chain seq x y z
N MET A 1 50.64 -12.45 85.54
CA MET A 1 51.37 -12.19 84.26
C MET A 1 50.36 -12.25 83.12
N LEU A 2 49.97 -11.10 82.57
CA LEU A 2 49.03 -11.01 81.43
C LEU A 2 49.79 -10.40 80.24
N HIS A 3 50.18 -11.23 79.28
CA HIS A 3 50.80 -10.79 78.03
C HIS A 3 49.73 -10.14 77.14
N ARG A 4 49.78 -8.81 77.03
CA ARG A 4 48.96 -8.05 76.10
C ARG A 4 49.55 -8.17 74.70
N TRP A 5 48.98 -9.03 73.87
CA TRP A 5 49.25 -9.11 72.44
C TRP A 5 48.75 -7.82 71.76
N ARG A 6 49.67 -6.89 71.42
CA ARG A 6 49.35 -5.82 70.47
C ARG A 6 49.47 -6.42 69.07
N HIS A 7 48.33 -6.74 68.46
CA HIS A 7 48.28 -6.93 67.01
C HIS A 7 48.69 -5.61 66.35
N LYS A 8 49.90 -5.58 65.77
CA LYS A 8 50.31 -4.54 64.83
C LYS A 8 49.57 -4.81 63.53
N THR A 9 48.41 -4.18 63.34
CA THR A 9 47.81 -4.08 62.02
C THR A 9 48.70 -3.16 61.19
N ALA A 10 49.38 -3.73 60.19
CA ALA A 10 50.08 -2.95 59.18
C ALA A 10 49.05 -2.07 58.47
N SER A 11 49.14 -0.75 58.66
CA SER A 11 48.24 0.18 58.00
C SER A 11 48.53 0.17 56.50
N ILE A 12 47.50 -0.13 55.71
CA ILE A 12 47.60 -0.04 54.25
C ILE A 12 47.87 1.43 53.90
N PRO A 13 48.89 1.74 53.08
CA PRO A 13 49.17 3.11 52.66
C PRO A 13 47.94 3.74 52.01
N LEU A 14 47.66 5.00 52.36
CA LEU A 14 46.51 5.74 51.84
C LEU A 14 46.48 5.77 50.30
N SER A 15 47.66 5.88 49.68
CA SER A 15 47.83 5.84 48.22
C SER A 15 47.35 4.54 47.58
N ARG A 16 47.54 3.40 48.25
CA ARG A 16 47.06 2.10 47.77
C ARG A 16 45.54 2.02 47.84
N ARG A 17 44.94 2.49 48.93
CA ARG A 17 43.46 2.56 49.04
C ARG A 17 42.85 3.51 48.01
N ALA A 18 43.50 4.64 47.73
CA ALA A 18 43.05 5.57 46.69
C ALA A 18 43.06 4.91 45.30
N ALA A 19 44.13 4.18 44.95
CA ALA A 19 44.23 3.45 43.69
C ALA A 19 43.17 2.33 43.58
N GLU A 20 42.90 1.61 44.67
CA GLU A 20 41.86 0.57 44.73
C GLU A 20 40.45 1.19 44.51
N CYS A 21 40.16 2.34 45.13
CA CYS A 21 38.91 3.07 44.90
C CYS A 21 38.78 3.58 43.46
N GLU A 22 39.86 4.09 42.87
CA GLU A 22 39.86 4.57 41.49
C GLU A 22 39.65 3.43 40.49
N ALA A 23 40.32 2.30 40.69
CA ALA A 23 40.13 1.09 39.88
C ALA A 23 38.69 0.58 39.96
N TRP A 24 38.10 0.55 41.16
CA TRP A 24 36.70 0.17 41.35
C TRP A 24 35.74 1.14 40.63
N HIS A 25 35.97 2.44 40.76
CA HIS A 25 35.16 3.46 40.09
C HIS A 25 35.22 3.34 38.56
N GLN A 26 36.42 3.14 37.99
CA GLN A 26 36.59 2.88 36.56
C GLN A 26 35.89 1.58 36.12
N GLY A 27 35.98 0.54 36.94
CA GLY A 27 35.25 -0.72 36.72
C GLY A 27 33.74 -0.51 36.61
N ILE A 28 33.15 0.30 37.49
CA ILE A 28 31.72 0.64 37.44
C ILE A 28 31.37 1.44 36.19
N ILE A 29 32.20 2.41 35.80
CA ILE A 29 31.97 3.21 34.58
C ILE A 29 31.95 2.29 33.36
N VAL A 30 32.90 1.37 33.25
CA VAL A 30 32.98 0.42 32.12
C VAL A 30 31.78 -0.51 32.12
N ALA A 31 31.42 -1.09 33.27
CA ALA A 31 30.25 -1.98 33.38
C ALA A 31 28.95 -1.28 32.95
N ARG A 32 28.69 -0.06 33.46
CA ARG A 32 27.52 0.73 33.05
C ARG A 32 27.52 1.07 31.57
N LYS A 33 28.69 1.33 30.99
CA LYS A 33 28.82 1.60 29.56
C LYS A 33 28.47 0.36 28.73
N CYS A 34 28.89 -0.82 29.14
CA CYS A 34 28.51 -2.09 28.50
C CYS A 34 27.00 -2.34 28.60
N GLU A 35 26.40 -2.22 29.79
CA GLU A 35 24.95 -2.37 29.98
C GLU A 35 24.13 -1.42 29.08
N LEU A 36 24.57 -0.16 28.97
CA LEU A 36 23.94 0.82 28.08
C LEU A 36 24.08 0.45 26.60
N MET A 37 25.20 -0.12 26.18
CA MET A 37 25.39 -0.58 24.81
C MET A 37 24.50 -1.79 24.49
N ASP A 38 24.38 -2.75 25.40
CA ASP A 38 23.53 -3.93 25.23
C ASP A 38 22.04 -3.54 25.18
N ALA A 39 21.62 -2.62 26.05
CA ALA A 39 20.26 -2.07 26.04
C ALA A 39 19.93 -1.36 24.71
N ARG A 40 20.89 -0.59 24.16
CA ARG A 40 20.73 0.05 22.84
C ARG A 40 20.65 -0.97 21.72
N ALA A 41 21.48 -2.00 21.75
CA ALA A 41 21.48 -3.05 20.73
C ALA A 41 20.18 -3.85 20.75
N ALA A 42 19.64 -4.17 21.93
CA ALA A 42 18.35 -4.82 22.08
C ALA A 42 17.20 -3.95 21.54
N LEU A 43 17.20 -2.65 21.89
CA LEU A 43 16.22 -1.68 21.39
C LEU A 43 16.24 -1.55 19.86
N GLN A 44 17.44 -1.55 19.26
CA GLN A 44 17.59 -1.44 17.81
C GLN A 44 17.14 -2.71 17.07
N LYS A 45 17.35 -3.89 17.64
CA LYS A 45 16.81 -5.15 17.11
C LYS A 45 15.28 -5.19 17.16
N GLY A 46 14.69 -4.75 18.28
CA GLY A 46 13.23 -4.67 18.43
C GLY A 46 12.58 -3.75 17.40
N LEU A 47 13.15 -2.54 17.22
CA LEU A 47 12.74 -1.59 16.17
C LEU A 47 12.79 -2.18 14.76
N SER A 48 13.82 -2.94 14.43
CA SER A 48 13.94 -3.57 13.11
C SER A 48 12.84 -4.61 12.86
N ALA A 49 12.47 -5.36 13.90
CA ALA A 49 11.42 -6.38 13.81
C ALA A 49 10.02 -5.76 13.70
N SER A 50 9.71 -4.73 14.49
CA SER A 50 8.42 -4.03 14.44
C SER A 50 8.21 -3.31 13.11
N ILE A 51 9.24 -2.64 12.57
CA ILE A 51 9.17 -2.02 11.23
C ILE A 51 8.91 -3.06 10.15
N PHE A 52 9.54 -4.23 10.23
CA PHE A 52 9.31 -5.32 9.27
C PHE A 52 7.88 -5.87 9.34
N ILE A 53 7.33 -6.05 10.54
CA ILE A 53 5.96 -6.54 10.74
C ILE A 53 4.95 -5.50 10.22
N LEU A 54 5.11 -4.23 10.60
CA LEU A 54 4.25 -3.14 10.11
C LEU A 54 4.32 -3.02 8.59
N ALA A 55 5.51 -3.07 7.99
CA ALA A 55 5.66 -3.04 6.54
C ALA A 55 4.97 -4.23 5.85
N ARG A 56 5.06 -5.43 6.43
CA ARG A 56 4.39 -6.62 5.90
C ARG A 56 2.87 -6.54 6.01
N LEU A 57 2.34 -6.01 7.12
CA LEU A 57 0.91 -5.79 7.32
C LEU A 57 0.37 -4.70 6.37
N LYS A 58 1.12 -3.61 6.16
CA LYS A 58 0.81 -2.61 5.13
C LYS A 58 0.80 -3.22 3.72
N GLY A 59 1.78 -4.08 3.42
CA GLY A 59 1.92 -4.74 2.12
C GLY A 59 0.79 -5.72 1.76
N ILE A 60 0.07 -6.24 2.75
CA ILE A 60 -1.11 -7.10 2.55
C ILE A 60 -2.44 -6.33 2.64
N GLY A 61 -2.40 -5.00 2.67
CA GLY A 61 -3.57 -4.14 2.54
C GLY A 61 -4.03 -3.44 3.83
N TYR A 62 -3.43 -3.72 4.99
CA TYR A 62 -3.85 -3.14 6.28
C TYR A 62 -3.28 -1.74 6.55
N GLY A 63 -2.95 -0.99 5.49
CA GLY A 63 -2.34 0.34 5.62
C GLY A 63 -3.24 1.32 6.37
N ALA A 64 -4.53 1.34 6.03
CA ALA A 64 -5.49 2.29 6.60
C ALA A 64 -5.76 2.04 8.09
N GLU A 65 -5.82 0.77 8.51
CA GLU A 65 -6.04 0.39 9.90
C GLU A 65 -4.80 0.68 10.75
N ILE A 66 -3.61 0.36 10.25
CA ILE A 66 -2.34 0.67 10.92
C ILE A 66 -2.19 2.18 11.12
N ASP A 67 -2.51 2.96 10.10
CA ASP A 67 -2.46 4.42 10.16
C ASP A 67 -3.55 4.99 11.10
N HIS A 68 -4.73 4.36 11.17
CA HIS A 68 -5.82 4.75 12.09
C HIS A 68 -5.44 4.55 13.56
N PHE A 69 -4.77 3.45 13.89
CA PHE A 69 -4.34 3.17 15.27
C PHE A 69 -3.08 3.93 15.69
N GLY A 70 -2.43 4.66 14.77
CA GLY A 70 -1.20 5.41 15.05
C GLY A 70 -0.09 4.49 15.58
N LEU A 71 -0.03 3.25 15.09
CA LEU A 71 1.02 2.29 15.47
C LEU A 71 2.34 2.79 14.90
N ASP A 72 3.01 3.64 15.66
CA ASP A 72 4.39 4.06 15.40
C ASP A 72 5.34 2.86 15.50
N GLU A 73 6.55 3.02 14.94
CA GLU A 73 7.60 2.00 14.74
C GLU A 73 8.03 1.22 15.99
N ARG A 74 7.47 1.50 17.17
CA ARG A 74 7.79 0.86 18.46
C ARG A 74 6.53 0.32 19.13
N VAL A 75 6.03 -0.79 18.63
CA VAL A 75 5.11 -1.63 19.42
C VAL A 75 5.98 -2.55 20.28
N THR A 76 6.01 -2.31 21.59
CA THR A 76 6.61 -3.24 22.55
C THR A 76 5.79 -4.53 22.62
N ASP A 77 6.39 -5.64 23.04
CA ASP A 77 5.67 -6.93 23.17
C ASP A 77 4.40 -6.79 24.03
N ARG A 78 4.46 -5.96 25.07
CA ARG A 78 3.32 -5.66 25.96
C ARG A 78 2.21 -4.87 25.26
N GLU A 79 2.56 -3.91 24.40
CA GLU A 79 1.59 -3.15 23.60
C GLU A 79 0.97 -4.05 22.52
N TRP A 80 1.76 -4.95 21.92
CA TRP A 80 1.27 -5.93 20.97
C TRP A 80 0.32 -6.93 21.63
N GLU A 81 0.64 -7.47 22.80
CA GLU A 81 -0.27 -8.34 23.57
C GLU A 81 -1.59 -7.64 23.91
N CYS A 82 -1.56 -6.31 24.08
CA CYS A 82 -2.77 -5.52 24.34
C CYS A 82 -3.61 -5.29 23.07
N VAL A 83 -2.98 -5.01 21.92
CA VAL A 83 -3.67 -4.65 20.67
C VAL A 83 -4.04 -5.88 19.84
N SER A 84 -3.22 -6.92 19.85
CA SER A 84 -3.36 -8.10 18.99
C SER A 84 -4.70 -8.83 19.14
N PRO A 85 -5.29 -9.06 20.34
CA PRO A 85 -6.54 -9.79 20.43
C PRO A 85 -7.70 -9.03 19.76
N LYS A 86 -7.75 -7.71 19.96
CA LYS A 86 -8.78 -6.86 19.37
C LYS A 86 -8.60 -6.72 17.86
N LEU A 87 -7.35 -6.64 17.40
CA LEU A 87 -7.03 -6.65 15.96
C LEU A 87 -7.44 -7.98 15.33
N GLU A 88 -7.08 -9.12 15.94
CA GLU A 88 -7.46 -10.46 15.45
C GLU A 88 -8.97 -10.65 15.41
N GLU A 89 -9.70 -10.20 16.44
CA GLU A 89 -11.17 -10.22 16.47
C GLU A 89 -11.75 -9.38 15.32
N THR A 90 -11.30 -8.13 15.17
CA THR A 90 -11.75 -7.25 14.07
C THR A 90 -11.44 -7.85 12.70
N MET A 91 -10.26 -8.45 12.54
CA MET A 91 -9.85 -9.12 11.31
C MET A 91 -10.68 -10.37 11.03
N LYS A 92 -11.06 -11.12 12.07
CA LYS A 92 -11.91 -12.30 11.95
C LYS A 92 -13.29 -11.91 11.43
N ASP A 93 -13.88 -10.84 11.97
CA ASP A 93 -15.16 -10.32 11.53
C ASP A 93 -15.09 -9.82 10.08
N PHE A 94 -14.05 -9.05 9.74
CA PHE A 94 -13.86 -8.59 8.36
C PHE A 94 -13.70 -9.77 7.38
N ARG A 95 -12.87 -10.76 7.71
CA ARG A 95 -12.68 -11.96 6.87
C ARG A 95 -13.96 -12.77 6.73
N MET A 96 -14.75 -12.85 7.80
CA MET A 96 -16.06 -13.49 7.77
C MET A 96 -16.99 -12.75 6.79
N MET A 97 -17.11 -11.43 6.91
CA MET A 97 -17.91 -10.59 6.00
C MET A 97 -17.45 -10.74 4.54
N GLU A 98 -16.15 -10.67 4.30
CA GLU A 98 -15.58 -10.77 2.96
C GLU A 98 -15.83 -12.16 2.35
N THR A 99 -15.61 -13.23 3.12
CA THR A 99 -15.76 -14.61 2.63
C THR A 99 -17.21 -15.03 2.48
N GLN A 100 -18.08 -14.65 3.41
CA GLN A 100 -19.47 -15.13 3.47
C GLN A 100 -20.45 -14.22 2.73
N LEU A 101 -20.16 -12.92 2.57
CA LEU A 101 -21.09 -11.97 1.96
C LEU A 101 -20.51 -11.36 0.70
N TYR A 102 -19.35 -10.71 0.77
CA TYR A 102 -18.86 -9.92 -0.36
C TYR A 102 -18.40 -10.80 -1.52
N ASN A 103 -17.63 -11.86 -1.25
CA ASN A 103 -17.13 -12.76 -2.28
C ASN A 103 -18.25 -13.48 -3.06
N PRO A 104 -19.28 -14.06 -2.41
CA PRO A 104 -20.41 -14.63 -3.15
C PRO A 104 -21.12 -13.60 -4.03
N ARG A 105 -21.36 -12.39 -3.51
CA ARG A 105 -22.01 -11.31 -4.28
C ARG A 105 -21.15 -10.82 -5.44
N GLN A 106 -19.84 -10.76 -5.28
CA GLN A 106 -18.91 -10.46 -6.36
C GLN A 106 -18.91 -11.57 -7.44
N ARG A 107 -19.03 -12.85 -7.06
CA ARG A 107 -19.17 -13.93 -8.05
C ARG A 107 -20.45 -13.79 -8.86
N LEU A 108 -21.57 -13.45 -8.23
CA LEU A 108 -22.82 -13.13 -8.92
C LEU A 108 -22.63 -11.96 -9.91
N LEU A 109 -21.93 -10.90 -9.49
CA LEU A 109 -21.60 -9.80 -10.39
C LEU A 109 -20.77 -10.25 -11.59
N VAL A 110 -19.78 -11.13 -11.40
CA VAL A 110 -18.98 -11.70 -12.50
C VAL A 110 -19.85 -12.44 -13.50
N GLU A 111 -20.76 -13.29 -13.03
CA GLU A 111 -21.69 -14.04 -13.88
C GLU A 111 -22.58 -13.09 -14.69
N LEU A 112 -23.24 -12.13 -14.02
CA LEU A 112 -24.11 -11.15 -14.66
C LEU A 112 -23.37 -10.24 -15.64
N TYR A 113 -22.15 -9.86 -15.31
CA TYR A 113 -21.33 -9.01 -16.17
C TYR A 113 -20.87 -9.74 -17.43
N ASN A 114 -20.49 -11.02 -17.30
CA ASN A 114 -20.18 -11.85 -18.45
C ASN A 114 -21.39 -11.97 -19.37
N ASP A 115 -22.58 -12.26 -18.82
CA ASP A 115 -23.82 -12.32 -19.60
C ASP A 115 -24.14 -10.98 -20.29
N TYR A 116 -23.90 -9.86 -19.61
CA TYR A 116 -24.09 -8.53 -20.17
C TYR A 116 -23.15 -8.28 -21.38
N VAL A 117 -21.87 -8.60 -21.26
CA VAL A 117 -20.87 -8.38 -22.32
C VAL A 117 -21.09 -9.28 -23.54
N HIS A 118 -21.63 -10.50 -23.34
CA HIS A 118 -21.93 -11.43 -24.44
C HIS A 118 -23.24 -11.12 -25.16
N LYS A 119 -24.14 -10.32 -24.57
CA LYS A 119 -25.36 -9.88 -25.25
C LYS A 119 -25.01 -8.89 -26.37
N PRO A 120 -25.61 -9.02 -27.56
CA PRO A 120 -25.39 -8.05 -28.63
C PRO A 120 -25.83 -6.66 -28.14
N ALA A 121 -24.94 -5.68 -28.31
CA ALA A 121 -25.21 -4.31 -27.89
C ALA A 121 -26.49 -3.79 -28.58
N PRO A 122 -27.40 -3.10 -27.86
CA PRO A 122 -28.51 -2.41 -28.48
C PRO A 122 -28.00 -1.43 -29.54
N GLU A 123 -28.76 -1.23 -30.62
CA GLU A 123 -28.38 -0.31 -31.70
C GLU A 123 -28.05 1.09 -31.12
N GLY A 124 -26.82 1.56 -31.33
CA GLY A 124 -26.34 2.85 -30.83
C GLY A 124 -25.80 2.87 -29.38
N GLY A 125 -25.81 1.74 -28.68
CA GLY A 125 -25.38 1.62 -27.27
C GLY A 125 -24.09 0.83 -27.04
N ALA A 126 -23.33 0.53 -28.10
CA ALA A 126 -22.09 -0.25 -27.96
C ALA A 126 -21.07 0.53 -27.11
N ILE A 127 -20.69 -0.06 -25.98
CA ILE A 127 -19.58 0.42 -25.17
C ILE A 127 -18.30 -0.14 -25.80
N ASP A 128 -17.51 0.71 -26.46
CA ASP A 128 -16.29 0.31 -27.18
C ASP A 128 -15.28 -0.46 -26.30
N LEU A 129 -15.23 -0.11 -25.01
CA LEU A 129 -14.37 -0.77 -24.03
C LEU A 129 -15.03 -0.72 -22.66
N PRO A 130 -15.62 -1.84 -22.19
CA PRO A 130 -16.25 -1.87 -20.89
C PRO A 130 -15.19 -2.12 -19.80
N PRO A 131 -15.42 -1.64 -18.55
CA PRO A 131 -14.45 -1.76 -17.46
C PRO A 131 -14.17 -3.22 -17.10
N SER A 132 -13.07 -3.48 -16.40
CA SER A 132 -12.92 -4.80 -15.78
C SER A 132 -14.02 -5.00 -14.72
N VAL A 133 -14.42 -6.24 -14.45
CA VAL A 133 -15.40 -6.51 -13.38
C VAL A 133 -14.89 -6.05 -12.01
N VAL A 134 -13.56 -6.03 -11.82
CA VAL A 134 -12.90 -5.54 -10.60
C VAL A 134 -13.09 -4.03 -10.45
N ASP A 135 -12.98 -3.28 -11.54
CA ASP A 135 -13.23 -1.84 -11.53
C ASP A 135 -14.73 -1.55 -11.39
N LEU A 136 -15.56 -2.39 -12.01
CA LEU A 136 -17.01 -2.27 -11.92
C LEU A 136 -17.51 -2.48 -10.49
N ALA A 137 -16.97 -3.48 -9.77
CA ALA A 137 -17.26 -3.73 -8.37
C ALA A 137 -16.94 -2.54 -7.46
N LYS A 138 -16.01 -1.65 -7.87
CA LYS A 138 -15.66 -0.43 -7.15
C LYS A 138 -16.54 0.77 -7.53
N CYS A 139 -17.33 0.67 -8.59
CA CYS A 139 -18.30 1.71 -8.92
C CYS A 139 -19.38 1.76 -7.83
N ALA A 140 -19.76 2.97 -7.41
CA ALA A 140 -20.65 3.19 -6.27
C ALA A 140 -21.95 2.40 -6.35
N ALA A 141 -22.55 2.28 -7.54
CA ALA A 141 -23.80 1.54 -7.73
C ALA A 141 -23.66 0.04 -7.41
N PHE A 142 -22.55 -0.58 -7.82
CA PHE A 142 -22.27 -2.01 -7.58
C PHE A 142 -21.72 -2.27 -6.18
N ASP A 143 -20.82 -1.41 -5.70
CA ASP A 143 -20.25 -1.48 -4.35
C ASP A 143 -21.34 -1.44 -3.29
N THR A 144 -22.36 -0.58 -3.50
CA THR A 144 -23.53 -0.48 -2.62
C THR A 144 -24.25 -1.82 -2.49
N VAL A 145 -24.48 -2.53 -3.60
CA VAL A 145 -25.16 -3.84 -3.60
C VAL A 145 -24.28 -4.91 -2.95
N ILE A 146 -22.99 -4.93 -3.29
CA ILE A 146 -22.03 -5.91 -2.73
C ILE A 146 -21.94 -5.75 -1.20
N LYS A 147 -21.91 -4.52 -0.69
CA LYS A 147 -21.74 -4.20 0.73
C LYS A 147 -23.05 -4.07 1.51
N LEU A 148 -24.18 -4.48 0.93
CA LEU A 148 -25.45 -4.53 1.67
C LEU A 148 -25.30 -5.32 2.98
N PRO A 149 -26.06 -4.99 4.04
CA PRO A 149 -26.04 -5.76 5.28
C PRO A 149 -26.33 -7.25 5.05
N GLU A 150 -25.87 -8.11 5.96
CA GLU A 150 -26.09 -9.57 5.92
C GLU A 150 -27.57 -9.94 5.84
N VAL A 151 -28.42 -9.17 6.50
CA VAL A 151 -29.88 -9.36 6.54
C VAL A 151 -30.51 -9.40 5.15
N ASN A 152 -29.82 -8.84 4.15
CA ASN A 152 -30.29 -8.79 2.78
C ASN A 152 -29.71 -9.96 1.97
N VAL A 153 -30.58 -10.88 1.57
CA VAL A 153 -30.27 -11.86 0.53
C VAL A 153 -30.11 -11.10 -0.79
N VAL A 154 -28.91 -11.13 -1.36
CA VAL A 154 -28.60 -10.47 -2.64
C VAL A 154 -28.71 -11.51 -3.74
N GLU A 155 -29.78 -11.40 -4.52
CA GLU A 155 -30.01 -12.19 -5.73
C GLU A 155 -29.61 -11.38 -6.97
N THR A 156 -29.74 -11.99 -8.15
CA THR A 156 -29.33 -11.37 -9.42
C THR A 156 -30.08 -10.07 -9.73
N ASN A 157 -31.36 -10.00 -9.40
CA ASN A 157 -32.20 -8.82 -9.59
C ASN A 157 -31.73 -7.58 -8.80
N ALA A 158 -31.02 -7.79 -7.68
CA ALA A 158 -30.51 -6.69 -6.87
C ALA A 158 -29.47 -5.84 -7.61
N PHE A 159 -28.83 -6.39 -8.64
CA PHE A 159 -27.86 -5.69 -9.47
C PHE A 159 -28.51 -4.97 -10.68
N GLU A 160 -29.78 -5.24 -11.02
CA GLU A 160 -30.44 -4.61 -12.18
C GLU A 160 -30.36 -3.08 -12.18
N PRO A 161 -30.66 -2.38 -11.06
CA PRO A 161 -30.56 -0.92 -11.03
C PRO A 161 -29.13 -0.41 -11.23
N ALA A 162 -28.12 -1.20 -10.82
CA ALA A 162 -26.72 -0.85 -11.04
C ALA A 162 -26.32 -1.05 -12.52
N PHE A 163 -26.86 -2.08 -13.19
CA PHE A 163 -26.67 -2.29 -14.62
C PHE A 163 -27.37 -1.23 -15.48
N GLU A 164 -28.53 -0.71 -15.06
CA GLU A 164 -29.16 0.45 -15.73
C GLU A 164 -28.28 1.70 -15.68
N GLN A 165 -27.54 1.89 -14.59
CA GLN A 165 -26.59 2.99 -14.40
C GLN A 165 -25.21 2.72 -15.01
N LEU A 166 -25.01 1.55 -15.64
CA LEU A 166 -23.72 1.14 -16.18
C LEU A 166 -23.18 2.14 -17.22
N PRO A 167 -23.95 2.64 -18.21
CA PRO A 167 -23.42 3.59 -19.19
C PRO A 167 -22.83 4.85 -18.54
N MET A 168 -23.52 5.38 -17.52
CA MET A 168 -23.03 6.54 -16.76
C MET A 168 -21.79 6.20 -15.93
N SER A 169 -21.78 5.03 -15.29
CA SER A 169 -20.66 4.55 -14.49
C SER A 169 -19.40 4.35 -15.33
N VAL A 170 -19.55 3.85 -16.56
CA VAL A 170 -18.46 3.65 -17.52
C VAL A 170 -17.85 4.98 -17.96
N VAL A 171 -18.67 6.00 -18.22
CA VAL A 171 -18.18 7.35 -18.55
C VAL A 171 -17.35 7.92 -17.39
N GLN A 172 -17.85 7.78 -16.16
CA GLN A 172 -17.14 8.26 -14.97
C GLN A 172 -15.83 7.49 -14.74
N TRP A 173 -15.86 6.16 -14.87
CA TRP A 173 -14.69 5.30 -14.77
C TRP A 173 -13.63 5.69 -15.79
N ARG A 174 -14.02 5.84 -17.06
CA ARG A 174 -13.10 6.25 -18.14
C ARG A 174 -12.45 7.60 -17.83
N GLY A 175 -13.24 8.60 -17.45
CA GLY A 175 -12.71 9.91 -17.07
C GLY A 175 -11.76 9.86 -15.88
N ASN A 176 -11.94 8.91 -14.95
CA ASN A 176 -11.01 8.70 -13.85
C ASN A 176 -9.70 8.05 -14.32
N VAL A 177 -9.77 6.99 -15.14
CA VAL A 177 -8.58 6.34 -15.71
C VAL A 177 -7.77 7.33 -16.55
N GLU A 178 -8.43 8.15 -17.38
CA GLU A 178 -7.77 9.19 -18.18
C GLU A 178 -7.07 10.23 -17.29
N ARG A 179 -7.69 10.63 -16.18
CA ARG A 179 -7.08 11.58 -15.22
C ARG A 179 -5.86 10.98 -14.53
N GLN A 180 -5.93 9.72 -14.10
CA GLN A 180 -4.81 9.01 -13.50
C GLN A 180 -3.66 8.84 -14.49
N LEU A 181 -3.97 8.49 -15.74
CA LEU A 181 -2.97 8.39 -16.79
C LEU A 181 -2.32 9.74 -17.07
N ALA A 182 -3.11 10.81 -17.15
CA ALA A 182 -2.60 12.17 -17.35
C ALA A 182 -1.68 12.64 -16.22
N SER A 183 -1.93 12.24 -14.97
CA SER A 183 -1.04 12.58 -13.85
C SER A 183 0.30 11.82 -13.88
N LEU A 184 0.35 10.65 -14.51
CA LEU A 184 1.57 9.85 -14.65
C LEU A 184 2.46 10.34 -15.81
N ILE A 185 1.90 11.06 -16.77
CA ILE A 185 2.67 11.66 -17.86
C ILE A 185 3.37 12.92 -17.33
N VAL A 186 4.49 12.71 -16.66
CA VAL A 186 5.47 13.78 -16.42
C VAL A 186 6.21 14.01 -17.73
N VAL A 187 5.83 15.06 -18.45
CA VAL A 187 6.60 15.50 -19.61
C VAL A 187 7.95 15.99 -19.08
N PRO A 188 9.08 15.42 -19.52
CA PRO A 188 10.37 16.03 -19.25
C PRO A 188 10.29 17.43 -19.87
N ILE A 189 10.35 18.46 -19.03
CA ILE A 189 10.72 19.79 -19.49
C ILE A 189 12.09 19.56 -20.11
N ASN A 190 12.17 19.51 -21.44
CA ASN A 190 13.45 19.58 -22.10
C ASN A 190 14.11 20.82 -21.51
N PRO A 191 15.25 20.70 -20.81
CA PRO A 191 16.07 21.84 -20.54
C PRO A 191 16.69 22.18 -21.89
N THR A 192 15.93 22.86 -22.74
CA THR A 192 16.45 23.36 -24.01
C THR A 192 17.55 24.32 -23.65
N ALA A 193 18.78 23.82 -23.83
CA ALA A 193 19.94 24.52 -24.33
C ALA A 193 19.72 26.03 -24.40
N ALA A 194 20.35 26.72 -23.45
CA ALA A 194 20.57 28.15 -23.56
C ALA A 194 21.20 28.44 -24.94
N GLY A 195 20.48 29.23 -25.75
CA GLY A 195 21.09 30.00 -26.82
C GLY A 195 20.64 29.70 -28.25
N VAL A 196 19.34 29.74 -28.55
CA VAL A 196 18.89 30.25 -29.86
C VAL A 196 17.58 31.02 -29.69
N PRO A 197 17.51 32.32 -30.04
CA PRO A 197 16.26 33.06 -30.07
C PRO A 197 15.53 32.72 -31.38
N VAL A 198 14.60 31.77 -31.34
CA VAL A 198 13.64 31.59 -32.43
C VAL A 198 12.36 32.34 -32.08
N VAL A 199 12.16 33.41 -32.84
CA VAL A 199 10.96 34.21 -32.93
C VAL A 199 9.75 33.32 -33.24
N GLY A 200 8.69 33.46 -32.44
CA GLY A 200 7.32 33.19 -32.86
C GLY A 200 6.91 31.73 -33.04
N LEU A 201 6.79 30.98 -31.95
CA LEU A 201 5.71 29.99 -31.84
C LEU A 201 4.93 30.30 -30.56
N GLN A 202 3.67 30.69 -30.73
CA GLN A 202 2.72 30.70 -29.62
C GLN A 202 2.60 29.26 -29.12
N THR A 203 3.16 29.00 -27.94
CA THR A 203 2.86 27.78 -27.18
C THR A 203 1.40 27.88 -26.78
N GLN A 204 0.51 27.41 -27.65
CA GLN A 204 -0.87 27.18 -27.31
C GLN A 204 -0.86 26.17 -26.15
N GLU A 205 -1.33 26.58 -24.98
CA GLU A 205 -1.56 25.68 -23.84
C GLU A 205 -2.52 24.58 -24.29
N GLN A 206 -1.97 23.49 -24.82
CA GLN A 206 -2.76 22.32 -25.18
C GLN A 206 -3.20 21.67 -23.88
N LYS A 207 -4.52 21.64 -23.69
CA LYS A 207 -5.17 21.01 -22.54
C LYS A 207 -4.69 19.55 -22.47
N PRO A 208 -4.51 18.96 -21.26
CA PRO A 208 -4.05 17.57 -21.12
C PRO A 208 -4.87 16.56 -21.94
N VAL A 209 -6.16 16.84 -22.11
CA VAL A 209 -7.11 16.07 -22.94
C VAL A 209 -6.71 16.07 -24.42
N ASP A 210 -6.18 17.17 -24.95
CA ASP A 210 -5.77 17.27 -26.36
C ASP A 210 -4.48 16.49 -26.61
N ARG A 211 -3.61 16.39 -25.60
CA ARG A 211 -2.37 15.59 -25.66
C ARG A 211 -2.65 14.09 -25.57
N LEU A 212 -3.63 13.67 -24.77
CA LEU A 212 -4.07 12.27 -24.75
C LEU A 212 -4.68 11.86 -26.09
N LYS A 213 -5.51 12.73 -26.69
CA LYS A 213 -6.04 12.52 -28.06
C LYS A 213 -4.92 12.43 -29.09
N LEU A 214 -3.86 13.24 -28.97
CA LEU A 214 -2.69 13.17 -29.84
C LEU A 214 -1.92 11.86 -29.66
N ALA A 215 -1.70 11.40 -28.42
CA ALA A 215 -1.01 10.14 -28.14
C ALA A 215 -1.81 8.92 -28.65
N VAL A 216 -3.13 8.92 -28.47
CA VAL A 216 -4.04 7.91 -29.03
C VAL A 216 -4.02 7.95 -30.56
N ALA A 217 -4.05 9.14 -31.18
CA ALA A 217 -3.96 9.28 -32.63
C ALA A 217 -2.62 8.78 -33.20
N VAL A 218 -1.51 8.99 -32.50
CA VAL A 218 -0.18 8.47 -32.87
C VAL A 218 -0.14 6.94 -32.76
N LEU A 219 -0.74 6.36 -31.72
CA LEU A 219 -0.86 4.91 -31.57
C LEU A 219 -1.75 4.27 -32.64
N HIS A 220 -2.86 4.92 -33.00
CA HIS A 220 -3.74 4.48 -34.08
C HIS A 220 -3.09 4.65 -35.47
N GLY A 221 -2.31 5.71 -35.68
CA GLY A 221 -1.50 5.91 -36.89
C GLY A 221 -0.39 4.85 -37.04
N PHE A 222 0.18 4.40 -35.92
CA PHE A 222 1.11 3.26 -35.90
C PHE A 222 0.43 1.93 -36.27
N HIS A 223 -0.84 1.75 -35.93
CA HIS A 223 -1.61 0.56 -36.33
C HIS A 223 -1.96 0.54 -37.83
N ALA A 224 -2.19 1.69 -38.45
CA ALA A 224 -2.45 1.78 -39.89
C ALA A 224 -1.22 1.43 -40.76
N GLY A 225 0.00 1.62 -40.22
CA GLY A 225 1.26 1.21 -40.88
C GLY A 225 1.68 -0.24 -40.64
N CYS A 226 1.05 -0.93 -39.68
CA CYS A 226 1.42 -2.29 -39.26
C CYS A 226 0.43 -3.38 -39.70
N LEU A 227 -0.44 -3.08 -40.67
CA LEU A 227 -1.39 -4.04 -41.26
C LEU A 227 -0.74 -5.17 -42.09
N TRP A 228 0.59 -5.30 -42.10
CA TRP A 228 1.29 -6.36 -42.85
C TRP A 228 2.11 -7.35 -42.02
N LYS A 229 2.16 -7.26 -40.68
CA LYS A 229 3.05 -8.16 -39.90
C LYS A 229 2.47 -8.93 -38.71
N SER A 230 1.18 -8.82 -38.37
CA SER A 230 0.60 -9.62 -37.28
C SER A 230 -0.45 -10.64 -37.69
N ALA A 231 -0.47 -11.04 -38.97
CA ALA A 231 -1.08 -12.30 -39.42
C ALA A 231 -0.30 -13.57 -38.97
N CYS A 232 0.68 -13.44 -38.06
CA CYS A 232 1.58 -14.55 -37.69
C CYS A 232 1.51 -14.97 -36.21
N ILE A 233 0.56 -14.50 -35.40
CA ILE A 233 0.35 -15.01 -34.03
C ILE A 233 -1.10 -15.50 -33.87
N LEU A 234 -1.53 -16.26 -34.87
CA LEU A 234 -2.65 -17.21 -34.80
C LEU A 234 -2.12 -18.56 -35.30
N ALA A 235 -1.18 -19.14 -34.55
CA ALA A 235 -0.75 -20.53 -34.66
C ALA A 235 0.21 -20.82 -33.49
N PHE A 236 -0.01 -21.92 -32.76
CA PHE A 236 0.61 -22.32 -31.48
C PHE A 236 -0.01 -21.64 -30.25
N SER A 237 -0.77 -22.29 -29.36
CA SER A 237 -1.10 -23.71 -29.19
C SER A 237 -2.34 -23.81 -28.30
N LEU A 238 -3.23 -24.74 -28.69
CA LEU A 238 -4.19 -25.54 -27.90
C LEU A 238 -4.51 -25.11 -26.46
#